data_AF-A0A9N9T8N9-F1
#
_entry.id   AF-A0A9N9T8N9-F1
#
_cell.length_a   1.000
_cell.length_b   1.000
_cell.length_c   1.000
_cell.angle_alpha   90.00
_cell.angle_beta   90.00
_cell.angle_gamma   90.00
#
_symmetry.space_group_name_H-M   'P 1'
#
loop_
_entity.id
_entity.type
_entity.pdbx_description
1 polymer ?
#
loop_
_entity_poly.entity_id
_entity_poly.type
_entity_poly.pdbx_seq_one_letter_code
_entity_poly.pdbx_strand_id
1 'polypeptide(L)'
;MKVTLGQTDRCHPDTTSVNMSVDRIMIHPEYNPGSRAHDIALIRLNTPAKLDKRISPICLPSANYRYVNQVGIVYGWSDNSNITCRAKKVGLPILSAEECLKGFNDPEYITSDKGCLGVPGSVSPVCKGDSGSPVMYKSKHGSYDIVGVLGDKNECEEINLATYASVVDHLPWILQNTKDSCFCSRLNLQLPSLPKGPLKLFEL
;
A
#
# COMPACT_ATOMS: atom_id res chain seq x y z
N MET A 1 -5.19 -18.81 6.75
CA MET A 1 -4.82 -17.83 5.71
C MET A 1 -3.30 -17.82 5.55
N LYS A 2 -2.80 -17.52 4.35
CA LYS A 2 -1.36 -17.42 4.03
C LYS A 2 -1.10 -16.16 3.20
N VAL A 3 0.12 -15.64 3.27
CA VAL A 3 0.65 -14.59 2.40
C VAL A 3 1.93 -15.07 1.71
N THR A 4 2.25 -14.51 0.55
CA THR A 4 3.43 -14.92 -0.24
C THR A 4 4.37 -13.73 -0.40
N LEU A 5 5.60 -13.85 0.11
CA LEU A 5 6.60 -12.79 0.04
C LEU A 5 7.62 -13.08 -1.07
N GLY A 6 8.16 -12.02 -1.70
CA GLY A 6 9.23 -12.14 -2.70
C GLY A 6 8.79 -12.66 -4.08
N GLN A 7 7.49 -12.81 -4.30
CA GLN A 7 6.93 -13.29 -5.57
C GLN A 7 7.10 -12.25 -6.68
N THR A 8 7.57 -12.69 -7.86
CA THR A 8 7.67 -11.84 -9.06
C THR A 8 6.89 -12.40 -10.26
N ASP A 9 6.81 -13.73 -10.40
CA ASP A 9 6.04 -14.43 -11.44
C ASP A 9 5.12 -15.49 -10.83
N ARG A 10 3.82 -15.22 -10.76
CA ARG A 10 2.80 -16.09 -10.13
C ARG A 10 2.53 -17.37 -10.91
N CYS A 11 2.78 -17.38 -12.22
CA CYS A 11 2.56 -18.56 -13.06
C CYS A 11 3.75 -19.52 -13.02
N HIS A 12 4.95 -18.99 -12.77
CA HIS A 12 6.17 -19.76 -12.59
C HIS A 12 6.83 -19.37 -11.27
N PRO A 13 6.29 -19.81 -10.11
CA PRO A 13 6.86 -19.50 -8.81
C PRO A 13 8.31 -19.99 -8.75
N ASP A 14 9.23 -19.05 -8.53
CA ASP A 14 10.61 -19.40 -8.26
C ASP A 14 10.74 -19.96 -6.83
N THR A 15 11.86 -20.63 -6.53
CA THR A 15 12.14 -21.16 -5.18
C THR A 15 12.49 -20.07 -4.16
N THR A 16 12.41 -18.79 -4.54
CA THR A 16 12.82 -17.66 -3.71
C THR A 16 11.65 -16.92 -3.08
N SER A 17 10.42 -17.26 -3.44
CA SER A 17 9.24 -16.79 -2.73
C SER A 17 8.95 -17.65 -1.50
N VAL A 18 8.38 -17.01 -0.47
CA VAL A 18 8.14 -17.65 0.82
C VAL A 18 6.67 -17.53 1.18
N ASN A 19 6.02 -18.68 1.33
CA ASN A 19 4.65 -18.76 1.85
C ASN A 19 4.67 -18.71 3.38
N MET A 20 3.97 -17.75 3.96
CA MET A 20 3.92 -17.53 5.40
C MET A 20 2.49 -17.61 5.92
N SER A 21 2.32 -18.26 7.07
CA SER A 21 1.01 -18.32 7.74
C SER A 21 0.72 -17.00 8.45
N VAL A 22 -0.53 -16.56 8.36
CA VAL A 22 -1.04 -15.40 9.11
C VAL A 22 -1.45 -15.84 10.50
N ASP A 23 -0.99 -15.10 11.51
CA ASP A 23 -1.34 -15.23 12.93
C ASP A 23 -2.63 -14.47 13.23
N ARG A 24 -2.67 -13.19 12.81
CA ARG A 24 -3.77 -12.29 13.13
C ARG A 24 -3.96 -11.26 12.01
N ILE A 25 -5.21 -10.91 11.77
CA ILE A 25 -5.60 -9.73 10.97
C ILE A 25 -6.20 -8.72 11.93
N MET A 26 -5.77 -7.47 11.82
CA MET A 26 -6.25 -6.36 12.65
C MET A 26 -6.84 -5.30 11.72
N ILE A 27 -8.16 -5.31 11.60
CA ILE A 27 -8.89 -4.28 10.85
C ILE A 27 -8.88 -2.99 11.67
N HIS A 28 -8.77 -1.82 11.01
CA HIS A 28 -8.89 -0.55 11.71
C HIS A 28 -10.21 -0.49 12.50
N PRO A 29 -10.19 -0.11 13.80
CA PRO A 29 -11.40 -0.16 14.64
C PRO A 29 -12.52 0.77 14.17
N GLU A 30 -12.17 1.82 13.43
CA GLU A 30 -13.11 2.81 12.87
C GLU A 30 -13.49 2.50 11.41
N TYR A 31 -13.15 1.32 10.88
CA TYR A 31 -13.54 0.93 9.52
C TYR A 31 -15.05 1.01 9.32
N ASN A 32 -15.48 1.76 8.30
CA ASN A 32 -16.88 1.91 7.95
C ASN A 32 -17.18 1.22 6.61
N PRO A 33 -18.02 0.18 6.56
CA PRO A 33 -18.29 -0.55 5.32
C PRO A 33 -19.14 0.23 4.30
N GLY A 34 -19.86 1.28 4.72
CA GLY A 34 -20.67 2.12 3.84
C GLY A 34 -19.82 3.14 3.10
N SER A 35 -19.10 4.00 3.84
CA SER A 35 -18.22 5.02 3.25
C SER A 35 -16.86 4.49 2.83
N ARG A 36 -16.48 3.26 3.23
CA ARG A 36 -15.11 2.73 3.16
C ARG A 36 -14.10 3.64 3.88
N ALA A 37 -14.52 4.38 4.91
CA ALA A 37 -13.58 5.11 5.76
C ALA A 37 -12.69 4.12 6.51
N HIS A 38 -11.42 4.47 6.70
CA HIS A 38 -10.42 3.67 7.40
C HIS A 38 -10.25 2.26 6.80
N ASP A 39 -10.29 2.17 5.47
CA ASP A 39 -10.12 0.92 4.71
C ASP A 39 -8.65 0.45 4.71
N ILE A 40 -8.16 0.09 5.89
CA ILE A 40 -6.80 -0.34 6.14
C ILE A 40 -6.79 -1.45 7.20
N ALA A 41 -5.91 -2.42 7.01
CA ALA A 41 -5.71 -3.51 7.96
C ALA A 41 -4.23 -3.80 8.16
N LEU A 42 -3.93 -4.49 9.25
CA LEU A 42 -2.60 -4.95 9.60
C LEU A 42 -2.60 -6.47 9.66
N ILE A 43 -1.77 -7.10 8.84
CA ILE A 43 -1.59 -8.56 8.83
C ILE A 43 -0.36 -8.94 9.65
N ARG A 44 -0.52 -9.71 10.72
CA ARG A 44 0.57 -10.22 11.57
C ARG A 44 0.95 -11.62 11.12
N LEU A 45 2.22 -11.84 10.78
CA LEU A 45 2.74 -13.18 10.47
C LEU A 45 2.92 -14.03 11.73
N ASN A 46 2.71 -15.34 11.58
CA ASN A 46 2.95 -16.34 12.63
C ASN A 46 4.42 -16.46 12.99
N THR A 47 5.30 -16.35 12.00
CA THR A 47 6.74 -16.32 12.20
C THR A 47 7.37 -15.11 11.50
N PRO A 48 8.51 -14.63 12.00
CA PRO A 48 9.32 -13.62 11.32
C PRO A 48 9.72 -13.99 9.90
N ALA A 49 9.48 -13.06 8.96
CA ALA A 49 10.04 -13.16 7.62
C ALA A 49 11.56 -12.96 7.67
N LYS A 50 12.30 -13.83 6.98
CA LYS A 50 13.75 -13.66 6.81
C LYS A 50 13.99 -12.58 5.76
N LEU A 51 14.61 -11.47 6.17
CA LEU A 51 14.94 -10.39 5.25
C LEU A 51 16.17 -10.72 4.41
N ASP A 52 16.13 -10.33 3.15
CA ASP A 52 17.23 -10.44 2.20
C ASP A 52 17.08 -9.39 1.08
N LYS A 53 17.75 -9.60 -0.07
CA LYS A 53 17.71 -8.68 -1.21
C LYS A 53 16.34 -8.65 -1.91
N ARG A 54 15.48 -9.63 -1.68
CA ARG A 54 14.17 -9.81 -2.31
C ARG A 54 13.02 -9.52 -1.35
N ILE A 55 13.19 -9.84 -0.06
CA ILE A 55 12.22 -9.57 1.00
C ILE A 55 12.81 -8.50 1.91
N SER A 56 12.27 -7.28 1.80
CA SER A 56 12.65 -6.14 2.64
C SER A 56 11.43 -5.28 2.97
N PRO A 57 11.35 -4.70 4.17
CA PRO A 57 10.25 -3.80 4.52
C PRO A 57 10.29 -2.50 3.70
N ILE A 58 9.11 -1.98 3.37
CA ILE A 58 8.95 -0.62 2.82
C ILE A 58 9.05 0.43 3.94
N CYS A 59 9.45 1.65 3.60
CA CYS A 59 9.53 2.73 4.59
C CYS A 59 8.15 3.30 4.90
N LEU A 60 7.90 3.54 6.20
CA LEU A 60 6.76 4.36 6.59
C LEU A 60 6.99 5.82 6.17
N PRO A 61 5.92 6.53 5.79
CA PRO A 61 6.00 7.92 5.37
C PRO A 61 6.29 8.84 6.58
N SER A 62 6.81 10.03 6.31
CA SER A 62 6.87 11.09 7.33
C SER A 62 5.48 11.71 7.52
N ALA A 63 5.04 11.87 8.77
CA ALA A 63 3.74 12.44 9.12
C ALA A 63 3.51 13.87 8.57
N ASN A 64 4.60 14.62 8.34
CA ASN A 64 4.53 16.01 7.87
C ASN A 64 4.71 16.15 6.36
N TYR A 65 4.95 15.05 5.64
CA TYR A 65 5.18 15.10 4.20
C TYR A 65 3.86 15.00 3.44
N ARG A 66 3.67 15.87 2.44
CA ARG A 66 2.53 15.83 1.53
C ARG A 66 2.99 15.33 0.17
N TYR A 67 2.29 14.31 -0.34
CA TYR A 67 2.62 13.63 -1.60
C TYR A 67 1.82 14.14 -2.81
N VAL A 68 0.97 15.16 -2.63
CA VAL A 68 0.22 15.80 -3.72
C VAL A 68 1.19 16.27 -4.81
N ASN A 69 0.81 16.09 -6.08
CA ASN A 69 1.60 16.34 -7.29
C ASN A 69 2.86 15.48 -7.43
N GLN A 70 3.11 14.52 -6.53
CA GLN A 70 4.14 13.50 -6.73
C GLN A 70 3.59 12.33 -7.54
N VAL A 71 4.49 11.51 -8.09
CA VAL A 71 4.11 10.26 -8.76
C VAL A 71 4.00 9.14 -7.72
N GLY A 72 2.78 8.65 -7.52
CA GLY A 72 2.48 7.41 -6.83
C GLY A 72 2.73 6.22 -7.75
N ILE A 73 3.41 5.21 -7.23
CA ILE A 73 3.78 3.99 -7.95
C ILE A 73 2.98 2.84 -7.36
N VAL A 74 2.18 2.17 -8.20
CA VAL A 74 1.41 0.99 -7.84
C VAL A 74 2.03 -0.23 -8.54
N TYR A 75 2.14 -1.33 -7.80
CA TYR A 75 2.46 -2.64 -8.36
C TYR A 75 1.26 -3.55 -8.18
N GLY A 76 0.74 -4.05 -9.28
CA GLY A 76 -0.47 -4.86 -9.31
C GLY A 76 -0.30 -6.07 -10.24
N TRP A 77 -1.06 -7.13 -10.00
CA TRP A 77 -1.08 -8.30 -10.88
C TRP A 77 -2.34 -8.36 -11.73
N SER A 78 -3.24 -7.39 -11.65
CA SER A 78 -4.50 -7.47 -12.37
C SER A 78 -4.48 -6.74 -13.70
N ASP A 79 -5.28 -7.28 -14.62
CA ASP A 79 -5.54 -6.74 -15.95
C ASP A 79 -6.99 -7.04 -16.30
N ASN A 80 -7.87 -6.08 -16.03
CA ASN A 80 -9.33 -6.23 -16.07
C ASN A 80 -9.81 -7.42 -15.21
N SER A 81 -10.36 -8.45 -15.85
CA SER A 81 -10.85 -9.67 -15.23
C SER A 81 -9.77 -10.75 -15.02
N ASN A 82 -8.54 -10.52 -15.52
CA ASN A 82 -7.47 -11.51 -15.50
C ASN A 82 -6.39 -11.17 -14.48
N ILE A 83 -5.79 -12.20 -13.90
CA ILE A 83 -4.55 -12.10 -13.13
C ILE A 83 -3.40 -12.40 -14.08
N THR A 84 -2.48 -11.46 -14.19
CA THR A 84 -1.25 -11.58 -14.96
C THR A 84 -0.19 -12.35 -14.19
N CYS A 85 0.70 -13.01 -14.92
CA CYS A 85 1.79 -13.76 -14.30
C CYS A 85 2.77 -12.84 -13.57
N ARG A 86 3.11 -11.69 -14.14
CA ARG A 86 4.11 -10.75 -13.58
C ARG A 86 3.45 -9.45 -13.16
N ALA A 87 3.90 -8.90 -12.05
CA ALA A 87 3.41 -7.61 -11.57
C ALA A 87 3.66 -6.52 -12.61
N LYS A 88 2.63 -5.75 -12.94
CA LYS A 88 2.74 -4.51 -13.68
C LYS A 88 3.07 -3.39 -12.71
N LYS A 89 3.93 -2.48 -13.16
CA LYS A 89 4.26 -1.25 -12.45
C LYS A 89 3.62 -0.09 -13.17
N VAL A 90 2.87 0.74 -12.46
CA VAL A 90 2.29 1.97 -13.01
C VAL A 90 2.61 3.17 -12.14
N GLY A 91 2.87 4.31 -12.77
CA GLY A 91 3.10 5.58 -12.11
C GLY A 91 1.98 6.56 -12.46
N LEU A 92 1.30 7.08 -11.45
CA LEU A 92 0.18 8.01 -11.59
C LEU A 92 0.38 9.21 -10.65
N PRO A 93 -0.05 10.42 -11.04
CA PRO A 93 0.06 11.58 -10.15
C PRO A 93 -0.91 11.40 -8.98
N ILE A 94 -0.42 11.72 -7.77
CA ILE A 94 -1.24 11.82 -6.56
C ILE A 94 -1.90 13.19 -6.57
N LEU A 95 -3.21 13.21 -6.43
CA LEU A 95 -4.03 14.42 -6.57
C LEU A 95 -4.32 15.06 -5.22
N SER A 96 -4.71 16.34 -5.25
CA SER A 96 -5.25 17.03 -4.09
C SER A 96 -6.66 16.52 -3.74
N ALA A 97 -7.10 16.73 -2.50
CA ALA A 97 -8.45 16.36 -2.09
C ALA A 97 -9.54 17.01 -2.97
N GLU A 98 -9.32 18.26 -3.40
CA GLU A 98 -10.25 18.97 -4.29
C GLU A 98 -10.34 18.31 -5.67
N GLU A 99 -9.20 17.94 -6.26
CA GLU A 99 -9.16 17.22 -7.54
C GLU A 99 -9.77 15.82 -7.42
N CYS A 100 -9.54 15.13 -6.30
CA CYS A 100 -10.19 13.87 -6.00
C CYS A 100 -11.71 14.04 -6.00
N LEU A 101 -12.25 14.97 -5.20
CA LEU A 101 -13.68 15.21 -5.10
C LEU A 101 -14.33 15.51 -6.46
N LYS A 102 -13.64 16.26 -7.33
CA LYS A 102 -14.11 16.55 -8.69
C LYS A 102 -14.17 15.32 -9.60
N GLY A 103 -13.40 14.27 -9.31
CA GLY A 103 -13.34 13.04 -10.09
C GLY A 103 -14.30 11.94 -9.64
N PHE A 104 -15.08 12.14 -8.57
CA PHE A 104 -16.06 11.16 -8.10
C PHE A 104 -17.47 11.76 -7.99
N ASN A 105 -18.47 11.01 -8.48
CA ASN A 105 -19.88 11.40 -8.39
C ASN A 105 -20.45 11.25 -6.96
N ASP A 106 -19.81 10.43 -6.13
CA ASP A 106 -20.19 10.13 -4.76
C ASP A 106 -19.18 10.76 -3.80
N PRO A 107 -19.41 12.01 -3.33
CA PRO A 107 -18.46 12.72 -2.49
C PRO A 107 -18.34 12.11 -1.09
N GLU A 108 -19.34 11.37 -0.61
CA GLU A 108 -19.29 10.69 0.70
C GLU A 108 -18.27 9.55 0.72
N TYR A 109 -17.93 9.01 -0.46
CA TYR A 109 -16.86 8.03 -0.60
C TYR A 109 -15.46 8.65 -0.42
N ILE A 110 -15.29 9.95 -0.63
CA ILE A 110 -13.99 10.63 -0.51
C ILE A 110 -13.86 11.21 0.90
N THR A 111 -13.57 10.31 1.84
CA THR A 111 -13.35 10.63 3.24
C THR A 111 -11.96 11.24 3.46
N SER A 112 -11.77 11.95 4.59
CA SER A 112 -10.52 12.69 4.86
C SER A 112 -9.30 11.80 5.04
N ASP A 113 -9.48 10.50 5.27
CA ASP A 113 -8.43 9.51 5.40
C ASP A 113 -8.01 8.86 4.06
N LYS A 114 -8.56 9.35 2.93
CA LYS A 114 -8.26 8.86 1.59
C LYS A 114 -7.48 9.86 0.77
N GLY A 115 -6.64 9.35 -0.11
CA GLY A 115 -6.14 10.07 -1.26
C GLY A 115 -6.61 9.43 -2.57
N CYS A 116 -6.27 10.06 -3.69
CA CYS A 116 -6.50 9.47 -5.00
C CYS A 116 -5.32 9.71 -5.95
N LEU A 117 -5.27 8.88 -6.99
CA LEU A 117 -4.24 8.88 -8.02
C LEU A 117 -4.88 8.67 -9.40
N GLY A 118 -4.32 9.33 -10.41
CA GLY A 118 -4.82 9.24 -11.78
C GLY A 118 -4.74 10.57 -12.52
N VAL A 119 -4.95 10.51 -13.82
CA VAL A 119 -5.03 11.71 -14.66
C VAL A 119 -6.50 11.97 -14.95
N PRO A 120 -7.08 13.11 -14.49
CA PRO A 120 -8.48 13.42 -14.76
C PRO A 120 -8.82 13.33 -16.26
N GLY A 121 -9.94 12.70 -16.59
CA GLY A 121 -10.37 12.49 -17.98
C GLY A 121 -9.63 11.39 -18.73
N SER A 122 -8.70 10.68 -18.10
CA SER A 122 -7.98 9.54 -18.70
C SER A 122 -8.49 8.21 -18.19
N VAL A 123 -8.30 7.18 -19.00
CA VAL A 123 -8.56 5.80 -18.60
C VAL A 123 -7.56 5.38 -17.52
N SER A 124 -8.06 4.82 -16.41
CA SER A 124 -7.18 4.31 -15.36
C SER A 124 -6.53 2.98 -15.77
N PRO A 125 -5.21 2.83 -15.58
CA PRO A 125 -4.51 1.57 -15.76
C PRO A 125 -4.55 0.67 -14.50
N VAL A 126 -5.28 1.07 -13.45
CA VAL A 126 -5.39 0.37 -12.17
C VAL A 126 -6.75 -0.29 -12.04
N CYS A 127 -6.77 -1.59 -11.75
CA CYS A 127 -8.00 -2.39 -11.82
C CYS A 127 -8.52 -2.79 -10.43
N LYS A 128 -9.76 -3.26 -10.37
CA LYS A 128 -10.38 -3.78 -9.14
C LYS A 128 -9.55 -4.86 -8.45
N GLY A 129 -8.92 -5.73 -9.25
CA GLY A 129 -8.08 -6.81 -8.72
C GLY A 129 -6.75 -6.34 -8.12
N ASP A 130 -6.36 -5.07 -8.31
CA ASP A 130 -5.20 -4.48 -7.66
C ASP A 130 -5.51 -3.95 -6.25
N SER A 131 -6.76 -4.01 -5.79
CA SER A 131 -7.14 -3.59 -4.43
C SER A 131 -6.25 -4.22 -3.35
N GLY A 132 -5.83 -3.42 -2.37
CA GLY A 132 -4.81 -3.79 -1.38
C GLY A 132 -3.36 -3.58 -1.85
N SER A 133 -3.12 -3.21 -3.12
CA SER A 133 -1.76 -2.94 -3.60
C SER A 133 -1.18 -1.69 -2.95
N PRO A 134 0.14 -1.64 -2.71
CA PRO A 134 0.77 -0.47 -2.10
C PRO A 134 0.83 0.68 -3.10
N VAL A 135 0.45 1.87 -2.65
CA VAL A 135 0.76 3.15 -3.32
C VAL A 135 2.08 3.66 -2.75
N MET A 136 3.12 3.65 -3.57
CA MET A 136 4.49 3.94 -3.13
C MET A 136 5.01 5.25 -3.72
N TYR A 137 5.79 5.99 -2.94
CA TYR A 137 6.53 7.16 -3.42
C TYR A 137 8.03 6.88 -3.38
N LYS A 138 8.72 7.13 -4.50
CA LYS A 138 10.19 7.06 -4.56
C LYS A 138 10.79 8.39 -4.13
N SER A 139 11.45 8.42 -2.98
CA SER A 139 12.13 9.61 -2.48
C SER A 139 13.33 9.99 -3.36
N LYS A 140 13.77 11.25 -3.25
CA LYS A 140 14.99 11.74 -3.91
C LYS A 140 16.25 10.96 -3.51
N HIS A 141 16.23 10.31 -2.34
CA HIS A 141 17.32 9.47 -1.84
C HIS A 141 17.21 8.00 -2.27
N GLY A 142 16.20 7.65 -3.06
CA GLY A 142 16.02 6.31 -3.62
C GLY A 142 15.25 5.33 -2.73
N SER A 143 14.86 5.72 -1.51
CA SER A 143 13.95 4.93 -0.66
C SER A 143 12.52 4.96 -1.20
N TYR A 144 11.74 3.92 -0.93
CA TYR A 144 10.31 3.91 -1.21
C TYR A 144 9.52 4.04 0.09
N ASP A 145 8.66 5.04 0.15
CA ASP A 145 7.73 5.25 1.26
C ASP A 145 6.35 4.72 0.83
N ILE A 146 5.65 3.99 1.71
CA ILE A 146 4.26 3.57 1.46
C ILE A 146 3.32 4.72 1.83
N VAL A 147 2.71 5.33 0.82
CA VAL A 147 1.83 6.49 0.96
C VAL A 147 0.39 6.06 1.24
N GLY A 148 -0.01 4.91 0.71
CA GLY A 148 -1.37 4.42 0.83
C GLY A 148 -1.54 2.95 0.47
N VAL A 149 -2.74 2.44 0.72
CA VAL A 149 -3.23 1.13 0.32
C VAL A 149 -4.36 1.33 -0.67
N LEU A 150 -4.25 0.75 -1.86
CA LEU A 150 -5.21 0.96 -2.93
C LEU A 150 -6.61 0.41 -2.53
N GLY A 151 -7.65 1.23 -2.72
CA GLY A 151 -9.03 0.90 -2.36
C GLY A 151 -9.71 -0.09 -3.32
N ASP A 152 -11.04 -0.19 -3.22
CA ASP A 152 -11.86 -1.16 -3.97
C ASP A 152 -12.58 -0.59 -5.21
N LYS A 153 -12.81 0.73 -5.27
CA LYS A 153 -13.43 1.41 -6.41
C LYS A 153 -12.41 1.78 -7.49
N ASN A 154 -11.79 0.77 -8.09
CA ASN A 154 -10.93 0.92 -9.26
C ASN A 154 -11.51 0.12 -10.42
N GLU A 155 -11.85 0.78 -11.52
CA GLU A 155 -12.38 0.12 -12.72
C GLU A 155 -11.46 0.43 -13.90
N CYS A 156 -10.71 -0.57 -14.36
CA CYS A 156 -9.87 -0.39 -15.54
C CYS A 156 -10.74 -0.13 -16.78
N GLU A 157 -10.16 0.54 -17.76
CA GLU A 157 -10.81 0.85 -19.05
C GLU A 157 -11.97 1.87 -18.98
N GLU A 158 -12.23 2.43 -17.80
CA GLU A 158 -13.11 3.58 -17.62
C GLU A 158 -12.32 4.86 -17.29
N ILE A 159 -12.93 6.01 -17.58
CA ILE A 159 -12.41 7.30 -17.12
C ILE A 159 -12.69 7.39 -15.62
N ASN A 160 -11.67 7.13 -14.81
CA ASN A 160 -11.79 7.22 -13.36
C ASN A 160 -10.44 7.51 -12.68
N LEU A 161 -10.56 7.97 -11.45
CA LEU A 161 -9.46 8.07 -10.51
C LEU A 161 -9.47 6.83 -9.61
N ALA A 162 -8.31 6.44 -9.11
CA ALA A 162 -8.18 5.39 -8.13
C ALA A 162 -8.04 5.98 -6.73
N THR A 163 -8.74 5.46 -5.74
CA THR A 163 -8.59 5.89 -4.33
C THR A 163 -7.65 4.98 -3.56
N TYR A 164 -7.08 5.51 -2.47
CA TYR A 164 -6.30 4.74 -1.52
C TYR A 164 -6.56 5.21 -0.09
N ALA A 165 -6.51 4.28 0.87
CA ALA A 165 -6.46 4.63 2.29
C ALA A 165 -5.06 5.19 2.62
N SER A 166 -5.01 6.39 3.18
CA SER A 166 -3.78 7.13 3.46
C SER A 166 -3.02 6.50 4.62
N VAL A 167 -1.79 6.03 4.39
CA VAL A 167 -0.94 5.52 5.48
C VAL A 167 -0.55 6.65 6.42
N VAL A 168 -0.39 7.88 5.91
CA VAL A 168 -0.04 9.05 6.71
C VAL A 168 -1.08 9.32 7.80
N ASP A 169 -2.37 9.27 7.45
CA ASP A 169 -3.47 9.55 8.37
C ASP A 169 -3.68 8.41 9.39
N HIS A 170 -3.21 7.21 9.07
CA HIS A 170 -3.26 6.04 9.94
C HIS A 170 -1.95 5.74 10.69
N LEU A 171 -0.91 6.56 10.52
CA LEU A 171 0.40 6.36 11.17
C LEU A 171 0.32 6.11 12.69
N PRO A 172 -0.46 6.87 13.48
CA PRO A 172 -0.56 6.63 14.92
C PRO A 172 -1.06 5.23 15.26
N TRP A 173 -2.11 4.77 14.58
CA TRP A 173 -2.67 3.43 14.77
C TRP A 173 -1.71 2.34 14.30
N ILE A 174 -1.07 2.53 13.14
CA ILE A 174 -0.05 1.60 12.63
C ILE A 174 1.07 1.46 13.65
N LEU A 175 1.70 2.57 14.07
CA LEU A 175 2.83 2.55 15.01
C LEU A 175 2.45 1.98 16.37
N GLN A 176 1.23 2.23 16.85
CA GLN A 176 0.74 1.67 18.11
C GLN A 176 0.66 0.13 18.07
N ASN A 177 0.27 -0.44 16.93
CA ASN A 177 0.04 -1.88 16.76
C ASN A 177 1.23 -2.64 16.16
N THR A 178 2.29 -1.93 15.78
CA THR A 178 3.48 -2.49 15.12
C THR A 178 4.78 -2.24 15.89
N LYS A 179 4.72 -1.92 17.19
CA LYS A 179 5.91 -1.61 18.03
C LYS A 179 6.98 -2.72 18.05
N ASP A 180 6.58 -3.97 17.88
CA ASP A 180 7.46 -5.15 17.84
C ASP A 180 7.99 -5.47 16.43
N SER A 181 7.78 -4.58 15.45
CA SER A 181 8.15 -4.79 14.04
C SER A 181 9.53 -4.26 13.70
N CYS A 182 10.10 -4.79 12.61
CA CYS A 182 11.22 -4.13 11.95
C CYS A 182 10.71 -3.16 10.89
N PHE A 183 11.22 -1.94 10.94
CA PHE A 183 10.96 -0.92 9.94
C PHE A 183 12.14 -0.78 8.98
N CYS A 184 11.84 -0.31 7.78
CA CYS A 184 12.85 0.12 6.81
C CYS A 184 13.85 1.09 7.44
N SER A 185 15.14 0.77 7.31
CA SER A 185 16.22 1.67 7.69
C SER A 185 16.53 2.60 6.53
N ARG A 186 16.25 3.90 6.69
CA ARG A 186 16.76 4.92 5.76
C ARG A 186 18.28 4.94 5.94
N LEU A 187 19.04 4.44 4.97
CA LEU A 187 20.50 4.60 4.95
C LEU A 187 20.79 6.10 5.08
N ASN A 188 21.39 6.50 6.21
CA ASN A 188 21.75 7.86 6.65
C ASN A 188 20.76 8.64 7.54
N LEU A 189 20.22 8.04 8.60
CA LEU A 189 20.06 8.76 9.89
C LEU A 189 20.32 7.75 11.03
N GLN A 190 21.37 7.99 11.82
CA GLN A 190 21.65 7.23 13.04
C GLN A 190 20.46 7.37 13.98
N LEU A 191 19.68 6.30 14.14
CA LEU A 191 18.81 6.11 15.28
C LEU A 191 19.40 4.99 16.14
N PRO A 192 19.35 5.12 17.48
CA PRO A 192 19.94 4.16 18.40
C PRO A 192 19.30 2.79 18.18
N SER A 193 20.14 1.76 18.27
CA SER A 193 19.81 0.35 18.06
C SER A 193 18.41 -0.02 18.59
N LEU A 194 17.47 -0.25 17.68
CA LEU A 194 16.20 -0.88 18.00
C LEU A 194 16.46 -2.31 18.52
N PRO A 195 15.70 -2.78 19.52
CA PRO A 195 15.87 -4.11 20.09
C PRO A 195 15.67 -5.18 19.00
N LYS A 196 16.56 -6.18 19.00
CA LYS A 196 16.49 -7.37 18.16
C LYS A 196 15.35 -8.27 18.66
N GLY A 197 14.11 -7.94 18.29
CA GLY A 197 12.92 -8.76 18.50
C GLY A 197 12.51 -9.54 17.24
N PRO A 198 11.72 -10.61 17.37
CA PRO A 198 11.27 -11.41 16.23
C PRO A 198 10.33 -10.61 15.32
N LEU A 199 10.69 -10.47 14.03
CA LEU A 199 9.97 -9.65 13.04
C LEU A 199 8.50 -10.07 12.86
N LYS A 200 7.63 -9.09 12.63
CA LYS A 200 6.29 -9.29 12.07
C LYS A 200 6.14 -8.31 10.92
N LEU A 201 6.09 -8.85 9.71
CA LEU A 201 5.81 -8.06 8.53
C LEU A 201 4.33 -7.71 8.57
N PHE A 202 3.99 -6.44 8.36
CA PHE A 202 2.64 -5.99 8.14
C PHE A 202 2.46 -5.77 6.65
N GLU A 203 1.69 -6.64 6.01
CA GLU A 203 1.03 -6.30 4.75
C GLU A 203 -0.11 -5.35 5.11
N LEU A 204 -0.08 -4.18 4.48
CA LEU A 204 -1.12 -3.15 4.54
C LEU A 204 -2.05 -3.37 3.34
#